data_AF-A0A7Z9ZKF6-F1
#
_entry.id   AF-A0A7Z9ZKF6-F1
#
_cell.length_a   1.000
_cell.length_b   1.000
_cell.length_c   1.000
_cell.angle_alpha   90.00
_cell.angle_beta   90.00
_cell.angle_gamma   90.00
#
_symmetry.space_group_name_H-M   'P 1'
#
loop_
_entity.id
_entity.type
_entity.pdbx_description
1 polymer ?
#
loop_
_entity_poly.entity_id
_entity_poly.type
_entity_poly.pdbx_seq_one_letter_code
_entity_poly.pdbx_strand_id
1 'polypeptide(L)'
;PVTERLPGEAPPAPEAVEEALPEAPTDLEALWDHLRAHPRDHEARLTLARAMWQAGRYEESLEAYSRLLRANKLVDEVLADLEGYAEERPSDASLLRVLGDAYMRADRLTEALEAYREALKNL
;
A
#
# COMPACT_ATOMS: atom_id res chain seq x y z
N PRO A 1 -27.09 -25.22 -61.02
CA PRO A 1 -26.97 -25.54 -59.58
C PRO A 1 -25.57 -25.18 -59.06
N VAL A 2 -25.48 -24.07 -58.34
CA VAL A 2 -24.30 -23.68 -57.56
C VAL A 2 -24.86 -23.16 -56.23
N THR A 3 -24.59 -23.87 -55.15
CA THR A 3 -24.97 -23.45 -53.79
C THR A 3 -23.73 -22.83 -53.16
N GLU A 4 -23.71 -21.51 -53.04
CA GLU A 4 -22.69 -20.77 -52.30
C GLU A 4 -22.74 -21.09 -50.81
N ARG A 5 -21.55 -21.27 -50.24
CA ARG A 5 -21.28 -21.58 -48.84
C ARG A 5 -20.88 -20.28 -48.15
N LEU A 6 -21.69 -19.77 -47.22
CA LEU A 6 -21.34 -18.62 -46.39
C LEU A 6 -20.62 -19.07 -45.10
N PRO A 7 -19.67 -18.26 -44.58
CA PRO A 7 -18.67 -18.69 -43.61
C PRO A 7 -19.14 -18.62 -42.16
N GLY A 8 -18.52 -19.44 -41.32
CA GLY A 8 -18.84 -19.62 -39.90
C GLY A 8 -18.59 -18.38 -39.06
N GLU A 9 -19.57 -18.09 -38.21
CA GLU A 9 -19.51 -17.09 -37.16
C GLU A 9 -19.00 -17.78 -35.89
N ALA A 10 -17.78 -17.43 -35.48
CA ALA A 10 -17.22 -17.86 -34.21
C ALA A 10 -17.85 -17.03 -33.08
N PRO A 11 -18.25 -17.64 -31.94
CA PRO A 11 -18.81 -16.89 -30.82
C PRO A 11 -17.73 -16.01 -30.18
N PRO A 12 -18.08 -14.81 -29.68
CA PRO A 12 -17.15 -13.96 -28.96
C PRO A 12 -16.76 -14.64 -27.64
N ALA A 13 -15.45 -14.63 -27.35
CA ALA A 13 -14.92 -15.06 -26.06
C ALA A 13 -15.53 -14.21 -24.93
N PRO A 14 -15.86 -14.80 -23.76
CA PRO A 14 -16.37 -14.03 -22.64
C PRO A 14 -15.30 -13.04 -22.17
N GLU A 15 -15.64 -11.76 -22.21
CA GLU A 15 -14.91 -10.66 -21.58
C GLU A 15 -14.57 -11.07 -20.15
N ALA A 16 -13.28 -11.04 -19.83
CA ALA A 16 -12.81 -11.09 -18.47
C ALA A 16 -13.49 -9.94 -17.72
N VAL A 17 -14.47 -10.29 -16.87
CA VAL A 17 -14.93 -9.40 -15.82
C VAL A 17 -13.75 -9.29 -14.88
N GLU A 18 -12.90 -8.31 -15.17
CA GLU A 18 -11.95 -7.75 -14.24
C GLU A 18 -12.83 -7.23 -13.10
N GLU A 19 -12.93 -8.03 -12.03
CA GLU A 19 -13.55 -7.62 -10.79
C GLU A 19 -12.80 -6.38 -10.33
N ALA A 20 -13.34 -5.22 -10.70
CA ALA A 20 -12.93 -3.95 -10.18
C ALA A 20 -13.21 -3.99 -8.68
N LEU A 21 -12.17 -4.36 -7.93
CA LEU A 21 -11.98 -3.88 -6.56
C LEU A 21 -12.45 -2.42 -6.57
N PRO A 22 -13.40 -2.02 -5.70
CA PRO A 22 -13.96 -0.68 -5.74
C PRO A 22 -12.80 0.29 -5.82
N GLU A 23 -12.74 1.11 -6.89
CA GLU A 23 -11.63 2.04 -7.12
C GLU A 23 -11.41 2.78 -5.81
N ALA A 24 -10.33 2.42 -5.13
CA ALA A 24 -10.01 3.00 -3.85
C ALA A 24 -9.98 4.51 -4.06
N PRO A 25 -10.67 5.32 -3.24
CA PRO A 25 -10.80 6.73 -3.53
C PRO A 25 -9.39 7.32 -3.67
N THR A 26 -8.99 7.64 -4.90
CA THR A 26 -7.72 8.31 -5.20
C THR A 26 -7.73 9.74 -4.68
N ASP A 27 -8.90 10.23 -4.26
CA ASP A 27 -9.08 11.47 -3.55
C ASP A 27 -8.74 11.32 -2.06
N LEU A 28 -7.64 11.95 -1.67
CA LEU A 28 -7.19 12.01 -0.28
C LEU A 28 -8.25 12.61 0.65
N GLU A 29 -9.04 13.59 0.17
CA GLU A 29 -10.06 14.25 0.99
C GLU A 29 -11.21 13.28 1.32
N ALA A 30 -11.67 12.52 0.33
CA ALA A 30 -12.70 11.50 0.52
C ALA A 30 -12.26 10.40 1.50
N LEU A 31 -11.01 9.94 1.40
CA LEU A 31 -10.44 8.97 2.35
C LEU A 31 -10.37 9.54 3.78
N TRP A 32 -10.00 10.81 3.93
CA TRP A 32 -9.99 11.48 5.22
C TRP A 32 -11.38 11.58 5.85
N ASP A 33 -12.37 12.00 5.06
CA ASP A 33 -13.75 12.10 5.53
C ASP A 33 -14.30 10.73 5.94
N HIS A 34 -14.02 9.69 5.15
CA HIS A 34 -14.37 8.31 5.49
C HIS A 34 -13.72 7.87 6.80
N LEU A 35 -12.43 8.12 7.00
CA LEU A 35 -11.72 7.78 8.23
C LEU A 35 -12.18 8.59 9.45
N ARG A 36 -12.74 9.79 9.27
CA ARG A 36 -13.40 10.52 10.37
C ARG A 36 -14.67 9.80 10.81
N ALA A 37 -15.46 9.28 9.88
CA ALA A 37 -16.65 8.49 10.19
C ALA A 37 -16.31 7.08 10.70
N HIS A 38 -15.22 6.49 10.20
CA HIS A 38 -14.79 5.11 10.44
C HIS A 38 -13.32 5.06 10.90
N PRO A 39 -13.00 5.53 12.12
CA PRO A 39 -11.60 5.66 12.57
C PRO A 39 -10.86 4.32 12.74
N ARG A 40 -11.59 3.20 12.78
CA ARG A 40 -11.04 1.84 12.88
C ARG A 40 -10.99 1.12 11.53
N ASP A 41 -11.31 1.80 10.44
CA ASP A 41 -11.10 1.25 9.11
C ASP A 41 -9.60 1.27 8.80
N HIS A 42 -8.97 0.12 9.01
CA HIS A 42 -7.53 -0.05 8.83
C HIS A 42 -7.16 -0.15 7.35
N GLU A 43 -8.03 -0.72 6.52
CA GLU A 43 -7.84 -0.83 5.07
C GLU A 43 -7.89 0.55 4.41
N ALA A 44 -8.89 1.37 4.76
CA ALA A 44 -8.96 2.75 4.28
C ALA A 44 -7.75 3.58 4.73
N ARG A 45 -7.20 3.30 5.92
CA ARG A 45 -6.00 3.95 6.41
C ARG A 45 -4.73 3.52 5.66
N LEU A 46 -4.62 2.24 5.33
CA LEU A 46 -3.51 1.73 4.50
C LEU A 46 -3.57 2.36 3.11
N THR A 47 -4.76 2.41 2.52
CA THR A 47 -5.00 3.09 1.24
C THR A 47 -4.58 4.56 1.30
N LEU A 48 -4.98 5.28 2.37
CA LEU A 48 -4.59 6.67 2.56
C LEU A 48 -3.08 6.86 2.68
N ALA A 49 -2.39 5.98 3.42
CA ALA A 49 -0.93 6.02 3.55
C ALA A 49 -0.26 5.88 2.18
N ARG A 50 -0.65 4.88 1.40
CA ARG A 50 -0.15 4.66 0.03
C ARG A 50 -0.42 5.85 -0.88
N ALA A 51 -1.63 6.39 -0.87
CA ALA A 51 -1.99 7.55 -1.68
C ALA A 51 -1.17 8.80 -1.29
N MET A 52 -0.94 9.03 0.01
CA MET A 52 -0.06 10.10 0.50
C MET A 52 1.38 9.92 0.03
N TRP A 53 1.90 8.69 0.06
CA TRP A 53 3.24 8.39 -0.46
C TRP A 53 3.36 8.76 -1.94
N GLN A 54 2.42 8.30 -2.77
CA GLN A 54 2.40 8.59 -4.20
C GLN A 54 2.26 10.09 -4.50
N ALA A 55 1.56 10.83 -3.63
CA ALA A 55 1.45 12.29 -3.71
C ALA A 55 2.68 13.05 -3.22
N GLY A 56 3.76 12.36 -2.80
CA GLY A 56 4.97 12.97 -2.26
C GLY A 56 4.85 13.47 -0.81
N ARG A 57 3.74 13.15 -0.13
CA ARG A 57 3.44 13.54 1.25
C ARG A 57 3.99 12.51 2.24
N TYR A 58 5.31 12.30 2.21
CA TYR A 58 5.97 11.19 2.89
C TYR A 58 5.78 11.20 4.41
N GLU A 59 5.88 12.36 5.05
CA GLU A 59 5.74 12.46 6.51
C GLU A 59 4.34 12.02 6.97
N GLU A 60 3.29 12.47 6.27
CA GLU A 60 1.90 12.11 6.58
C GLU A 60 1.60 10.63 6.28
N SER A 61 2.15 10.12 5.17
CA SER A 61 2.12 8.69 4.85
C SER A 61 2.72 7.85 5.97
N LEU A 62 3.93 8.19 6.41
CA LEU A 62 4.63 7.49 7.48
C LEU A 62 3.90 7.59 8.82
N GLU A 63 3.20 8.69 9.09
CA GLU A 63 2.33 8.79 10.26
C GLU A 63 1.14 7.81 10.17
N ALA A 64 0.52 7.69 9.00
CA ALA A 64 -0.57 6.75 8.76
C ALA A 64 -0.12 5.29 8.93
N TYR A 65 1.04 4.91 8.37
CA TYR A 65 1.68 3.61 8.60
C TYR A 65 1.97 3.37 10.09
N SER A 66 2.57 4.35 10.77
CA SER A 66 2.86 4.26 12.21
C SER A 66 1.59 4.02 13.04
N ARG A 67 0.45 4.57 12.63
CA ARG A 67 -0.84 4.34 13.30
C ARG A 67 -1.33 2.90 13.11
N LEU A 68 -1.13 2.30 11.93
CA LEU A 68 -1.44 0.88 11.68
C LEU A 68 -0.56 -0.04 12.52
N LEU A 69 0.75 0.23 12.53
CA LEU A 69 1.71 -0.50 13.35
C LEU A 69 1.33 -0.42 14.82
N ARG A 70 1.04 0.76 15.37
CA ARG A 70 0.60 0.93 16.76
C ARG A 70 -0.63 0.09 17.10
N ALA A 71 -1.59 -0.02 16.17
CA ALA A 71 -2.78 -0.86 16.32
C ALA A 71 -2.53 -2.36 16.11
N ASN A 72 -1.31 -2.74 15.71
CA ASN A 72 -0.93 -4.10 15.31
C ASN A 72 -1.85 -4.65 14.20
N LYS A 73 -2.07 -3.84 13.16
CA LYS A 73 -2.93 -4.14 12.02
C LYS A 73 -2.17 -4.02 10.72
N LEU A 74 -2.46 -4.94 9.81
CA LEU A 74 -1.90 -4.97 8.47
C LEU A 74 -0.37 -4.90 8.47
N VAL A 75 0.27 -5.57 9.46
CA VAL A 75 1.71 -5.44 9.69
C VAL A 75 2.50 -5.93 8.47
N ASP A 76 2.06 -7.02 7.85
CA ASP A 76 2.73 -7.60 6.69
C ASP A 76 2.63 -6.68 5.46
N GLU A 77 1.45 -6.09 5.23
CA GLU A 77 1.22 -5.14 4.14
C GLU A 77 2.00 -3.83 4.34
N VAL A 78 2.03 -3.32 5.57
CA VAL A 78 2.85 -2.16 5.92
C VAL A 78 4.32 -2.47 5.72
N LEU A 79 4.78 -3.66 6.12
CA LEU A 79 6.17 -4.04 5.99
C LEU A 79 6.59 -4.13 4.52
N ALA A 80 5.79 -4.78 3.67
CA ALA A 80 6.05 -4.88 2.23
C ALA A 80 6.15 -3.51 1.55
N ASP A 81 5.23 -2.59 1.87
CA ASP A 81 5.28 -1.23 1.33
C ASP A 81 6.56 -0.49 1.76
N LEU A 82 6.89 -0.53 3.06
CA LEU A 82 8.04 0.20 3.61
C LEU A 82 9.38 -0.38 3.16
N GLU A 83 9.49 -1.70 2.99
CA GLU A 83 10.66 -2.34 2.40
C GLU A 83 10.88 -1.82 0.97
N GLY A 84 9.85 -1.81 0.13
CA GLY A 84 9.94 -1.28 -1.24
C GLY A 84 10.31 0.21 -1.27
N TYR A 85 9.74 1.02 -0.39
CA TYR A 85 10.10 2.43 -0.28
C TYR A 85 11.54 2.64 0.17
N ALA A 86 12.08 1.75 1.02
CA ALA A 86 13.45 1.84 1.52
C ALA A 86 14.47 1.46 0.44
N GLU A 87 14.10 0.60 -0.52
CA GLU A 87 14.92 0.37 -1.72
C GLU A 87 15.07 1.64 -2.57
N GLU A 88 13.99 2.43 -2.70
CA GLU A 88 14.01 3.70 -3.44
C GLU A 88 14.70 4.83 -2.66
N ARG A 89 14.55 4.84 -1.32
CA ARG A 89 15.08 5.88 -0.42
C ARG A 89 15.88 5.29 0.74
N PRO A 90 17.05 4.70 0.47
CA PRO A 90 17.81 3.95 1.47
C PRO A 90 18.42 4.80 2.59
N SER A 91 18.41 6.13 2.46
CA SER A 91 18.97 7.05 3.46
C SER A 91 17.92 7.94 4.13
N ASP A 92 16.63 7.71 3.88
CA ASP A 92 15.56 8.45 4.57
C ASP A 92 15.42 7.94 6.01
N ALA A 93 15.94 8.71 6.96
CA ALA A 93 15.93 8.33 8.37
C ALA A 93 14.52 8.17 8.96
N SER A 94 13.53 8.93 8.49
CA SER A 94 12.15 8.82 8.98
C SER A 94 11.52 7.52 8.49
N LEU A 95 11.72 7.18 7.21
CA LEU A 95 11.28 5.91 6.63
C LEU A 95 11.94 4.72 7.33
N LEU A 96 13.26 4.72 7.46
CA LEU A 96 14.02 3.64 8.11
C LEU A 96 13.60 3.44 9.56
N ARG A 97 13.28 4.51 10.28
CA ARG A 97 12.73 4.41 11.65
C ARG A 97 11.38 3.71 11.66
N VAL A 98 10.45 4.06 10.78
CA VAL A 98 9.13 3.41 10.72
C VAL A 98 9.23 1.96 10.22
N LEU A 99 10.17 1.68 9.31
CA LEU A 99 10.48 0.31 8.89
C LEU A 99 11.02 -0.53 10.07
N GLY A 100 11.89 0.05 10.91
CA GLY A 100 12.31 -0.57 12.16
C GLY A 100 11.13 -0.87 13.10
N ASP A 101 10.19 0.07 13.24
CA ASP A 101 8.96 -0.15 14.01
C ASP A 101 8.10 -1.28 13.42
N ALA A 102 8.06 -1.44 12.08
CA ALA A 102 7.34 -2.52 11.41
C ALA A 102 7.98 -3.88 11.69
N TYR A 103 9.31 -3.98 11.55
CA TYR A 103 10.06 -5.19 11.90
C TYR A 103 9.86 -5.59 13.37
N MET A 104 9.84 -4.62 14.29
CA MET A 104 9.52 -4.87 15.70
C MET A 104 8.13 -5.51 15.88
N ARG A 105 7.12 -5.07 15.11
CA ARG A 105 5.77 -5.68 15.16
C ARG A 105 5.71 -7.07 14.55
N ALA A 106 6.57 -7.35 13.58
CA ALA A 106 6.70 -8.65 12.96
C ALA A 106 7.62 -9.62 13.73
N ASP A 107 8.10 -9.24 14.93
CA ASP A 107 9.08 -10.02 15.74
C ASP A 107 10.44 -10.24 15.03
N ARG A 108 10.73 -9.44 14.00
CA ARG A 108 11.98 -9.46 13.19
C ARG A 108 13.03 -8.56 13.84
N LEU A 109 13.45 -8.93 15.06
CA LEU A 109 14.26 -8.05 15.93
C LEU A 109 15.63 -7.68 15.37
N THR A 110 16.24 -8.57 14.58
CA THR A 110 17.55 -8.31 13.96
C THR A 110 17.42 -7.22 12.91
N GLU A 111 16.46 -7.35 11.99
CA GLU A 111 16.19 -6.36 10.95
C GLU A 111 15.73 -5.02 11.54
N ALA A 112 14.93 -5.04 12.61
CA ALA A 112 14.56 -3.81 13.33
C ALA A 112 15.79 -3.04 13.82
N LEU A 113 16.73 -3.74 14.48
CA LEU A 113 17.94 -3.12 15.00
C LEU A 113 18.82 -2.55 13.88
N GLU A 114 18.91 -3.24 12.75
CA GLU A 114 19.64 -2.77 11.58
C GLU A 114 19.00 -1.51 10.98
N ALA A 115 17.69 -1.50 10.79
CA ALA A 115 16.94 -0.35 10.29
C ALA A 115 17.10 0.88 11.21
N TYR A 116 16.98 0.71 12.53
CA TYR A 116 17.19 1.82 13.48
C TYR A 116 18.63 2.35 13.49
N ARG A 117 19.63 1.47 13.37
CA ARG A 117 21.03 1.88 13.27
C ARG A 117 21.25 2.70 12.01
N GLU A 118 20.66 2.29 10.89
CA GLU A 118 20.77 3.02 9.64
C GLU A 118 20.03 4.36 9.72
N ALA A 119 18.84 4.40 10.33
CA ALA A 119 18.15 5.67 10.60
C ALA A 119 19.01 6.64 11.42
N LEU A 120 19.67 6.16 12.48
CA LEU A 120 20.52 6.98 13.34
C LEU A 120 21.76 7.54 12.63
N LYS A 121 22.31 6.82 11.66
CA LYS A 121 23.43 7.33 10.85
C LYS A 121 23.01 8.48 9.93
N ASN A 122 21.74 8.54 9.57
CA ASN A 122 21.18 9.47 8.59
C ASN A 122 20.31 10.58 9.22
N LEU A 123 20.39 10.76 10.56
CA LEU A 123 19.70 11.80 11.32
C LEU A 123 20.38 13.18 11.24
#